data_AF-A0A1L7BDK0-F1
#
_entry.id   AF-A0A1L7BDK0-F1
#
_cell.length_a   1.000
_cell.length_b   1.000
_cell.length_c   1.000
_cell.angle_alpha   90.00
_cell.angle_beta   90.00
_cell.angle_gamma   90.00
#
_symmetry.space_group_name_H-M   'P 1'
#
loop_
_entity.id
_entity.type
_entity.pdbx_description
1 polymer ?
#
loop_
_entity_poly.entity_id
_entity_poly.type
_entity_poly.pdbx_seq_one_letter_code
_entity_poly.pdbx_strand_id
1 'polypeptide(L)'
;MKKIIIILLMISIFSFSISKNEIIELSKKNPELSWKKYLEYVLENPTDTSIEKLGKKIKIKIQIKDKENLNFLIKEDINGLRNYLKETSPSTKILNLINFFFPQVESLVKDSIENPKYDSFAENIIFLKITDPKIETKKAAKELTNFFLKYPTMLTYNVVSLFKNKSFSKDLGFNILNYIVQNINNFDEEKYPILNRIVDFSKSIGGTYTSKYLLDLEKYVEILEKINENKIENVNLEKLQINNLSIKKDILLQKISKYNSPHIINKTNNTKNELKPSKSSNTFELFLLIILFGLISSFRIVRFYIFYTLRLKKIAALTYKKIVEKDPMNEEKHLKLAQLYEEAGMYDEALQEYNLIKRIKI
;
A
#
# COMPACT_ATOMS: atom_id res chain seq x y z
N MET A 1 28.48 -18.51 61.41
CA MET A 1 27.30 -19.22 60.87
C MET A 1 26.00 -18.41 60.99
N LYS A 2 25.46 -18.09 62.19
CA LYS A 2 24.16 -17.37 62.34
C LYS A 2 23.98 -16.12 61.45
N LYS A 3 24.98 -15.25 61.31
CA LYS A 3 24.90 -14.07 60.41
C LYS A 3 24.75 -14.42 58.92
N ILE A 4 25.33 -15.53 58.46
CA ILE A 4 25.23 -15.98 57.06
C ILE A 4 23.85 -16.60 56.79
N ILE A 5 23.29 -17.32 57.77
CA ILE A 5 21.92 -17.87 57.69
C ILE A 5 20.89 -16.73 57.62
N ILE A 6 21.08 -15.64 58.36
CA ILE A 6 20.22 -14.44 58.28
C ILE A 6 20.32 -13.77 56.90
N ILE A 7 21.49 -13.73 56.28
CA ILE A 7 21.67 -13.19 54.92
C ILE A 7 20.99 -14.10 53.88
N LEU A 8 21.11 -15.43 53.99
CA LEU A 8 20.38 -16.37 53.11
C LEU A 8 18.86 -16.29 53.29
N LEU A 9 18.36 -16.13 54.53
CA LEU A 9 16.94 -15.92 54.80
C LEU A 9 16.44 -14.58 54.22
N MET A 10 17.21 -13.50 54.32
CA MET A 10 16.88 -12.22 53.69
C MET A 10 16.86 -12.32 52.15
N ILE A 11 17.74 -13.11 51.54
CA ILE A 11 17.73 -13.35 50.09
C ILE A 11 16.46 -14.11 49.66
N SER A 12 15.91 -14.97 50.51
CA SER A 12 14.65 -15.68 50.22
C SER A 12 13.37 -14.81 50.33
N ILE A 13 13.48 -13.58 50.85
CA ILE A 13 12.36 -12.63 50.98
C ILE A 13 12.21 -11.74 49.73
N PHE A 14 13.16 -11.79 48.79
CA PHE A 14 12.92 -11.36 47.42
C PHE A 14 12.09 -12.41 46.66
N SER A 15 10.87 -12.66 47.13
CA SER A 15 9.78 -13.03 46.22
C SER A 15 9.69 -11.91 45.20
N PHE A 16 10.16 -12.16 43.97
CA PHE A 16 10.01 -11.24 42.86
C PHE A 16 8.51 -11.01 42.65
N SER A 17 7.98 -9.91 43.19
CA SER A 17 6.59 -9.51 43.00
C SER A 17 6.37 -9.31 41.51
N ILE A 18 5.47 -10.11 40.95
CA ILE A 18 5.33 -10.16 39.51
C ILE A 18 4.87 -8.81 38.99
N SER A 19 5.66 -8.21 38.11
CA SER A 19 5.38 -6.87 37.64
C SER A 19 4.11 -6.88 36.79
N LYS A 20 3.40 -5.74 36.82
CA LYS A 20 2.26 -5.49 35.95
C LYS A 20 2.57 -5.73 34.47
N ASN A 21 3.80 -5.45 34.03
CA ASN A 21 4.25 -5.69 32.65
C ASN A 21 4.40 -7.19 32.36
N GLU A 22 4.94 -7.98 33.28
CA GLU A 22 4.99 -9.44 33.15
C GLU A 22 3.59 -10.06 33.13
N ILE A 23 2.64 -9.55 33.92
CA ILE A 23 1.22 -9.96 33.84
C ILE A 23 0.65 -9.65 32.44
N ILE A 24 0.93 -8.48 31.87
CA ILE A 24 0.49 -8.08 30.53
C ILE A 24 1.10 -9.00 29.46
N GLU A 25 2.41 -9.26 29.47
CA GLU A 25 3.05 -10.16 28.49
C GLU A 25 2.59 -11.61 28.66
N LEU A 26 2.40 -12.06 29.89
CA LEU A 26 1.81 -13.38 30.17
C LEU A 26 0.37 -13.46 29.65
N SER A 27 -0.42 -12.38 29.73
CA SER A 27 -1.79 -12.33 29.21
C SER A 27 -1.88 -12.53 27.70
N LYS A 28 -0.79 -12.27 26.94
CA LYS A 28 -0.72 -12.50 25.49
C LYS A 28 -0.46 -13.96 25.12
N LYS A 29 0.05 -14.76 26.07
CA LYS A 29 0.44 -16.17 25.87
C LYS A 29 -0.49 -17.15 26.59
N ASN A 30 -0.82 -16.86 27.84
CA ASN A 30 -1.71 -17.65 28.69
C ASN A 30 -2.58 -16.72 29.56
N PRO A 31 -3.77 -16.31 29.07
CA PRO A 31 -4.69 -15.44 29.80
C PRO A 31 -5.13 -15.99 31.17
N GLU A 32 -5.25 -17.31 31.32
CA GLU A 32 -5.73 -17.94 32.56
C GLU A 32 -4.66 -17.93 33.67
N LEU A 33 -3.41 -18.21 33.32
CA LEU A 33 -2.29 -18.07 34.24
C LEU A 33 -2.03 -16.60 34.59
N SER A 34 -2.16 -15.70 33.60
CA SER A 34 -2.11 -14.25 33.80
C SER A 34 -3.20 -13.77 34.77
N TRP A 35 -4.41 -14.33 34.73
CA TRP A 35 -5.46 -14.00 35.70
C TRP A 35 -5.12 -14.40 37.14
N LYS A 36 -4.51 -15.57 37.35
CA LYS A 36 -4.02 -15.97 38.68
C LYS A 36 -2.97 -14.98 39.21
N LYS A 37 -1.99 -14.63 38.37
CA LYS A 37 -0.94 -13.64 38.71
C LYS A 37 -1.45 -12.22 38.88
N TYR A 38 -2.49 -11.84 38.15
CA TYR A 38 -3.21 -10.59 38.37
C TYR A 38 -3.86 -10.55 39.76
N LEU A 39 -4.54 -11.62 40.19
CA LEU A 39 -5.15 -11.65 41.53
C LEU A 39 -4.12 -11.55 42.67
N GLU A 40 -2.96 -12.20 42.52
CA GLU A 40 -1.82 -12.02 43.45
C GLU A 40 -1.40 -10.54 43.51
N TYR A 41 -1.16 -9.91 42.36
CA TYR A 41 -0.76 -8.50 42.26
C TYR A 41 -1.78 -7.51 42.84
N VAL A 42 -3.09 -7.79 42.72
CA VAL A 42 -4.15 -6.94 43.30
C VAL A 42 -4.10 -6.92 44.83
N LEU A 43 -3.79 -8.06 45.46
CA LEU A 43 -3.66 -8.15 46.92
C LEU A 43 -2.42 -7.40 47.42
N GLU A 44 -1.34 -7.43 46.65
CA GLU A 44 -0.09 -6.70 46.95
C GLU A 44 -0.19 -5.19 46.70
N ASN A 45 -1.01 -4.75 45.72
CA ASN A 45 -1.03 -3.37 45.23
C ASN A 45 -2.45 -2.75 45.20
N PRO A 46 -3.23 -2.78 46.30
CA PRO A 46 -4.67 -2.44 46.30
C PRO A 46 -5.00 -0.99 45.90
N THR A 47 -4.02 -0.09 45.87
CA THR A 47 -4.18 1.32 45.47
C THR A 47 -3.84 1.60 43.99
N ASP A 48 -3.39 0.62 43.21
CA ASP A 48 -3.13 0.82 41.77
C ASP A 48 -4.47 0.94 40.99
N THR A 49 -4.81 2.18 40.64
CA THR A 49 -6.03 2.54 39.89
C THR A 49 -6.14 1.89 38.51
N SER A 50 -5.05 1.33 37.97
CA SER A 50 -5.04 0.66 36.67
C SER A 50 -5.45 -0.82 36.73
N ILE A 51 -5.56 -1.39 37.94
CA ILE A 51 -5.98 -2.76 38.20
C ILE A 51 -7.29 -3.09 37.48
N GLU A 52 -8.32 -2.24 37.59
CA GLU A 52 -9.63 -2.50 36.99
C GLU A 52 -9.54 -2.69 35.46
N LYS A 53 -8.80 -1.79 34.79
CA LYS A 53 -8.60 -1.85 33.33
C LYS A 53 -7.82 -3.11 32.93
N LEU A 54 -6.81 -3.49 33.71
CA LEU A 54 -6.02 -4.71 33.47
C LEU A 54 -6.85 -5.98 33.68
N GLY A 55 -7.59 -6.08 34.79
CA GLY A 55 -8.47 -7.20 35.09
C GLY A 55 -9.54 -7.37 34.02
N LYS A 56 -10.20 -6.28 33.61
CA LYS A 56 -11.16 -6.28 32.49
C LYS A 56 -10.52 -6.78 31.20
N LYS A 57 -9.31 -6.34 30.88
CA LYS A 57 -8.55 -6.78 29.69
C LYS A 57 -8.26 -8.29 29.73
N ILE A 58 -7.73 -8.81 30.83
CA ILE A 58 -7.43 -10.24 30.99
C ILE A 58 -8.72 -11.07 30.95
N LYS A 59 -9.79 -10.63 31.62
CA LYS A 59 -11.07 -11.33 31.63
C LYS A 59 -11.68 -11.44 30.23
N ILE A 60 -11.59 -10.38 29.41
CA ILE A 60 -12.02 -10.43 28.01
C ILE A 60 -11.16 -11.42 27.20
N LYS A 61 -9.83 -11.43 27.37
CA LYS A 61 -8.95 -12.41 26.71
C LYS A 61 -9.34 -13.85 27.02
N ILE A 62 -9.68 -14.16 28.27
CA ILE A 62 -10.19 -15.48 28.68
C ILE A 62 -11.52 -15.80 27.96
N GLN A 63 -12.46 -14.84 27.88
CA GLN A 63 -13.76 -15.03 27.22
C GLN A 63 -13.69 -15.25 25.70
N ILE A 64 -12.56 -14.93 25.06
CA ILE A 64 -12.34 -15.12 23.62
C ILE A 64 -11.23 -16.12 23.30
N LYS A 65 -10.68 -16.82 24.30
CA LYS A 65 -9.50 -17.69 24.14
C LYS A 65 -9.70 -18.79 23.08
N ASP A 66 -10.91 -19.34 23.01
CA ASP A 66 -11.27 -20.46 22.12
C ASP A 66 -11.71 -19.97 20.72
N LYS A 67 -11.54 -18.68 20.41
CA LYS A 67 -11.91 -18.06 19.13
C LYS A 67 -10.67 -17.73 18.32
N GLU A 68 -10.20 -18.68 17.52
CA GLU A 68 -8.97 -18.55 16.73
C GLU A 68 -8.95 -17.29 15.86
N ASN A 69 -10.08 -16.93 15.25
CA ASN A 69 -10.23 -15.73 14.42
C ASN A 69 -10.08 -14.40 15.20
N LEU A 70 -10.11 -14.43 16.55
CA LEU A 70 -9.91 -13.29 17.43
C LEU A 70 -8.58 -13.34 18.20
N ASN A 71 -7.70 -14.29 17.90
CA ASN A 71 -6.40 -14.48 18.57
C ASN A 71 -5.51 -13.21 18.52
N PHE A 72 -5.69 -12.37 17.50
CA PHE A 72 -5.00 -11.08 17.40
C PHE A 72 -5.33 -10.12 18.56
N LEU A 73 -6.55 -10.15 19.14
CA LEU A 73 -6.92 -9.38 20.33
C LEU A 73 -6.22 -9.91 21.60
N ILE A 74 -6.00 -11.23 21.67
CA ILE A 74 -5.30 -11.87 22.79
C ILE A 74 -3.82 -11.50 22.76
N LYS A 75 -3.19 -11.65 21.59
CA LYS A 75 -1.77 -11.32 21.37
C LYS A 75 -1.49 -9.82 21.34
N GLU A 76 -2.53 -9.00 21.15
CA GLU A 76 -2.42 -7.56 20.88
C GLU A 76 -1.61 -7.28 19.60
N ASP A 77 -1.80 -8.15 18.60
CA ASP A 77 -1.08 -8.12 17.34
C ASP A 77 -1.82 -7.26 16.30
N ILE A 78 -1.23 -6.10 15.99
CA ILE A 78 -1.74 -5.16 14.99
C ILE A 78 -1.69 -5.73 13.56
N ASN A 79 -0.76 -6.65 13.26
CA ASN A 79 -0.69 -7.32 11.96
C ASN A 79 -1.79 -8.37 11.82
N GLY A 80 -2.08 -9.09 12.90
CA GLY A 80 -3.26 -9.94 13.03
C GLY A 80 -4.55 -9.16 12.78
N LEU A 81 -4.71 -7.95 13.34
CA LEU A 81 -5.86 -7.09 13.05
C LEU A 81 -5.92 -6.69 11.57
N ARG A 82 -4.80 -6.27 10.96
CA ARG A 82 -4.75 -5.93 9.52
C ARG A 82 -5.19 -7.09 8.64
N ASN A 83 -4.70 -8.30 8.92
CA ASN A 83 -5.08 -9.50 8.16
C ASN A 83 -6.55 -9.88 8.37
N TYR A 84 -7.04 -9.82 9.61
CA TYR A 84 -8.46 -9.99 9.92
C TYR A 84 -9.36 -9.03 9.12
N LEU A 85 -8.96 -7.75 9.01
CA LEU A 85 -9.70 -6.73 8.25
C LEU A 85 -9.57 -6.84 6.73
N LYS A 86 -8.64 -7.64 6.17
CA LYS A 86 -8.63 -7.90 4.72
C LYS A 86 -9.87 -8.72 4.35
N GLU A 87 -10.03 -9.84 5.03
CA GLU A 87 -11.03 -10.88 4.73
C GLU A 87 -12.40 -10.64 5.37
N THR A 88 -12.50 -9.79 6.41
CA THR A 88 -13.74 -9.68 7.21
C THR A 88 -14.18 -8.25 7.50
N SER A 89 -15.48 -8.11 7.76
CA SER A 89 -16.11 -6.92 8.32
C SER A 89 -16.56 -7.21 9.76
N PRO A 90 -15.99 -6.58 10.80
CA PRO A 90 -16.34 -6.86 12.19
C PRO A 90 -17.74 -6.40 12.56
N SER A 91 -18.40 -7.15 13.44
CA SER A 91 -19.65 -6.72 14.09
C SER A 91 -19.39 -5.65 15.16
N THR A 92 -20.42 -4.89 15.54
CA THR A 92 -20.34 -3.84 16.58
C THR A 92 -19.71 -4.32 17.89
N LYS A 93 -19.97 -5.58 18.29
CA LYS A 93 -19.35 -6.18 19.47
C LYS A 93 -17.84 -6.36 19.31
N ILE A 94 -17.37 -6.75 18.12
CA ILE A 94 -15.95 -6.92 17.81
C ILE A 94 -15.28 -5.54 17.66
N LEU A 95 -15.93 -4.56 17.03
CA LEU A 95 -15.45 -3.17 16.96
C LEU A 95 -15.15 -2.58 18.35
N ASN A 96 -16.07 -2.75 19.31
CA ASN A 96 -15.86 -2.30 20.69
C ASN A 96 -14.66 -2.99 21.36
N LEU A 97 -14.36 -4.25 21.02
CA LEU A 97 -13.14 -4.92 21.48
C LEU A 97 -11.90 -4.36 20.78
N ILE A 98 -11.92 -4.18 19.45
CA ILE A 98 -10.81 -3.61 18.69
C ILE A 98 -10.43 -2.23 19.25
N ASN A 99 -11.40 -1.35 19.49
CA ASN A 99 -11.15 -0.02 20.06
C ASN A 99 -10.57 -0.08 21.49
N PHE A 100 -10.94 -1.09 22.28
CA PHE A 100 -10.40 -1.27 23.63
C PHE A 100 -8.98 -1.83 23.65
N PHE A 101 -8.63 -2.72 22.71
CA PHE A 101 -7.31 -3.36 22.62
C PHE A 101 -6.30 -2.57 21.78
N PHE A 102 -6.76 -1.79 20.79
CA PHE A 102 -5.93 -1.06 19.83
C PHE A 102 -6.31 0.44 19.75
N PRO A 103 -6.23 1.20 20.85
CA PRO A 103 -6.61 2.62 20.87
C PRO A 103 -5.77 3.50 19.92
N GLN A 104 -4.59 3.03 19.48
CA GLN A 104 -3.73 3.72 18.52
C GLN A 104 -4.21 3.67 17.06
N VAL A 105 -5.27 2.91 16.74
CA VAL A 105 -5.71 2.72 15.35
C VAL A 105 -6.13 4.04 14.70
N GLU A 106 -6.87 4.89 15.40
CA GLU A 106 -7.35 6.16 14.85
C GLU A 106 -6.19 7.12 14.51
N SER A 107 -5.18 7.23 15.38
CA SER A 107 -4.00 8.06 15.12
C SER A 107 -3.15 7.51 13.97
N LEU A 108 -2.98 6.19 13.88
CA LEU A 108 -2.27 5.55 12.75
C LEU A 108 -2.92 5.88 11.40
N VAL A 109 -4.27 5.95 11.33
CA VAL A 109 -4.97 6.36 10.12
C VAL A 109 -4.80 7.85 9.86
N LYS A 110 -5.01 8.71 10.86
CA LYS A 110 -4.82 10.16 10.74
C LYS A 110 -3.43 10.51 10.22
N ASP A 111 -2.39 9.92 10.81
CA ASP A 111 -1.01 10.12 10.40
C ASP A 111 -0.74 9.61 8.98
N SER A 112 -1.37 8.50 8.58
CA SER A 112 -1.22 7.94 7.23
C SER A 112 -1.94 8.76 6.15
N ILE A 113 -2.92 9.58 6.53
CA ILE A 113 -3.63 10.50 5.63
C ILE A 113 -2.94 11.88 5.58
N GLU A 114 -2.51 12.41 6.73
CA GLU A 114 -1.91 13.74 6.84
C GLU A 114 -0.40 13.79 6.58
N ASN A 115 0.31 12.67 6.76
CA ASN A 115 1.76 12.56 6.60
C ASN A 115 2.12 11.17 5.98
N PRO A 116 1.59 10.83 4.78
CA PRO A 116 1.70 9.50 4.19
C PRO A 116 3.16 9.05 3.97
N LYS A 117 3.48 7.83 4.41
CA LYS A 117 4.80 7.18 4.25
C LYS A 117 4.66 5.89 3.45
N TYR A 118 5.59 5.65 2.53
CA TYR A 118 5.52 4.52 1.60
C TYR A 118 5.35 3.18 2.32
N ASP A 119 6.17 2.91 3.34
CA ASP A 119 6.22 1.61 4.01
C ASP A 119 4.97 1.29 4.84
N SER A 120 4.24 2.31 5.32
CA SER A 120 3.11 2.13 6.25
C SER A 120 1.74 2.50 5.69
N PHE A 121 1.67 3.23 4.57
CA PHE A 121 0.41 3.75 4.03
C PHE A 121 -0.62 2.64 3.77
N ALA A 122 -0.26 1.65 2.94
CA ALA A 122 -1.17 0.56 2.59
C ALA A 122 -1.55 -0.32 3.80
N GLU A 123 -0.65 -0.47 4.78
CA GLU A 123 -0.90 -1.27 5.98
C GLU A 123 -1.86 -0.61 6.98
N ASN A 124 -1.81 0.72 7.09
CA ASN A 124 -2.62 1.47 8.05
C ASN A 124 -3.96 1.91 7.46
N ILE A 125 -3.99 2.24 6.16
CA ILE A 125 -5.20 2.81 5.54
C ILE A 125 -6.38 1.82 5.54
N ILE A 126 -6.12 0.51 5.63
CA ILE A 126 -7.15 -0.53 5.79
C ILE A 126 -8.01 -0.32 7.04
N PHE A 127 -7.50 0.33 8.09
CA PHE A 127 -8.27 0.63 9.29
C PHE A 127 -9.41 1.63 9.04
N LEU A 128 -9.43 2.34 7.90
CA LEU A 128 -10.64 3.04 7.45
C LEU A 128 -11.86 2.10 7.28
N LYS A 129 -11.71 0.77 7.21
CA LYS A 129 -12.87 -0.14 7.33
C LYS A 129 -13.61 0.00 8.67
N ILE A 130 -12.93 0.46 9.73
CA ILE A 130 -13.44 0.48 11.11
C ILE A 130 -13.38 1.85 11.81
N THR A 131 -12.72 2.85 11.21
CA THR A 131 -12.62 4.22 11.75
C THR A 131 -13.17 5.29 10.80
N ASP A 132 -13.48 6.46 11.36
CA ASP A 132 -13.74 7.71 10.63
C ASP A 132 -13.01 8.87 11.36
N PRO A 133 -11.67 8.98 11.21
CA PRO A 133 -10.86 9.93 11.98
C PRO A 133 -11.12 11.38 11.57
N LYS A 134 -11.00 12.30 12.53
CA LYS A 134 -10.94 13.74 12.23
C LYS A 134 -9.56 14.10 11.68
N ILE A 135 -9.52 14.70 10.49
CA ILE A 135 -8.28 15.06 9.77
C ILE A 135 -8.24 16.54 9.36
N GLU A 136 -7.03 17.08 9.21
CA GLU A 136 -6.79 18.39 8.60
C GLU A 136 -6.84 18.28 7.06
N THR A 137 -8.05 18.35 6.49
CA THR A 137 -8.30 18.09 5.05
C THR A 137 -7.44 18.91 4.09
N LYS A 138 -7.13 20.17 4.41
CA LYS A 138 -6.22 21.02 3.60
C LYS A 138 -4.78 20.51 3.58
N LYS A 139 -4.26 20.08 4.72
CA LYS A 139 -2.91 19.50 4.85
C LYS A 139 -2.87 18.14 4.15
N ALA A 140 -3.81 17.27 4.49
CA ALA A 140 -3.96 15.94 3.88
C ALA A 140 -4.07 16.01 2.35
N ALA A 141 -4.81 16.98 1.81
CA ALA A 141 -4.94 17.16 0.36
C ALA A 141 -3.59 17.40 -0.34
N LYS A 142 -2.78 18.32 0.18
CA LYS A 142 -1.43 18.59 -0.33
C LYS A 142 -0.55 17.34 -0.23
N GLU A 143 -0.48 16.73 0.95
CA GLU A 143 0.46 15.64 1.22
C GLU A 143 0.08 14.34 0.48
N LEU A 144 -1.22 14.00 0.38
CA LEU A 144 -1.69 12.89 -0.46
C LEU A 144 -1.46 13.13 -1.96
N THR A 145 -1.67 14.35 -2.47
CA THR A 145 -1.39 14.67 -3.88
C THR A 145 0.08 14.42 -4.20
N ASN A 146 0.99 14.96 -3.38
CA ASN A 146 2.42 14.77 -3.55
C ASN A 146 2.85 13.31 -3.37
N PHE A 147 2.23 12.59 -2.44
CA PHE A 147 2.47 11.17 -2.21
C PHE A 147 2.06 10.30 -3.41
N PHE A 148 0.86 10.48 -3.97
CA PHE A 148 0.40 9.72 -5.13
C PHE A 148 1.15 10.08 -6.41
N LEU A 149 1.60 11.34 -6.57
CA LEU A 149 2.50 11.72 -7.67
C LEU A 149 3.87 11.01 -7.57
N LYS A 150 4.38 10.81 -6.35
CA LYS A 150 5.64 10.10 -6.11
C LYS A 150 5.49 8.57 -6.16
N TYR A 151 4.33 8.05 -5.76
CA TYR A 151 4.04 6.62 -5.67
C TYR A 151 2.67 6.28 -6.30
N PRO A 152 2.52 6.31 -7.64
CA PRO A 152 1.23 6.13 -8.32
C PRO A 152 0.55 4.79 -8.03
N THR A 153 1.34 3.75 -7.74
CA THR A 153 0.86 2.40 -7.40
C THR A 153 0.14 2.33 -6.05
N MET A 154 0.29 3.35 -5.17
CA MET A 154 -0.48 3.45 -3.93
C MET A 154 -1.93 3.88 -4.16
N LEU A 155 -2.24 4.54 -5.27
CA LEU A 155 -3.61 4.95 -5.63
C LEU A 155 -4.36 3.78 -6.29
N THR A 156 -4.66 2.76 -5.48
CA THR A 156 -5.39 1.54 -5.87
C THR A 156 -6.91 1.69 -5.72
N TYR A 157 -7.68 0.84 -6.39
CA TYR A 157 -9.14 0.76 -6.20
C TYR A 157 -9.54 0.55 -4.73
N ASN A 158 -8.79 -0.26 -3.98
CA ASN A 158 -9.03 -0.49 -2.55
C ASN A 158 -8.81 0.79 -1.72
N VAL A 159 -7.80 1.60 -2.05
CA VAL A 159 -7.62 2.91 -1.41
C VAL A 159 -8.76 3.85 -1.78
N VAL A 160 -9.15 3.91 -3.05
CA VAL A 160 -10.31 4.72 -3.49
C VAL A 160 -11.58 4.33 -2.73
N SER A 161 -11.86 3.04 -2.53
CA SER A 161 -13.08 2.58 -1.85
C SER A 161 -13.05 2.81 -0.33
N LEU A 162 -11.89 2.70 0.31
CA LEU A 162 -11.73 2.99 1.76
C LEU A 162 -11.97 4.46 2.12
N PHE A 163 -11.68 5.38 1.20
CA PHE A 163 -11.93 6.82 1.37
C PHE A 163 -13.36 7.25 1.03
N LYS A 164 -14.19 6.39 0.43
CA LYS A 164 -15.61 6.72 0.16
C LYS A 164 -16.43 6.71 1.45
N ASN A 165 -17.46 7.54 1.48
CA ASN A 165 -18.47 7.60 2.54
C ASN A 165 -17.91 7.87 3.96
N LYS A 166 -16.78 8.59 4.07
CA LYS A 166 -16.23 9.11 5.33
C LYS A 166 -16.69 10.54 5.56
N SER A 167 -16.73 10.94 6.82
CA SER A 167 -17.08 12.30 7.24
C SER A 167 -16.27 13.37 6.49
N PHE A 168 -14.98 13.11 6.28
CA PHE A 168 -14.03 14.02 5.63
C PHE A 168 -13.96 13.90 4.10
N SER A 169 -14.63 12.94 3.45
CA SER A 169 -14.36 12.57 2.04
C SER A 169 -14.56 13.73 1.06
N LYS A 170 -15.69 14.44 1.18
CA LYS A 170 -16.07 15.54 0.27
C LYS A 170 -15.11 16.71 0.39
N ASP A 171 -14.82 17.12 1.62
CA ASP A 171 -13.91 18.22 1.93
C ASP A 171 -12.47 17.89 1.50
N LEU A 172 -12.01 16.66 1.72
CA LEU A 172 -10.70 16.21 1.24
C LEU A 172 -10.63 16.24 -0.29
N GLY A 173 -11.64 15.69 -0.98
CA GLY A 173 -11.70 15.70 -2.44
C GLY A 173 -11.73 17.13 -3.01
N PHE A 174 -12.54 18.02 -2.44
CA PHE A 174 -12.54 19.45 -2.78
C PHE A 174 -11.15 20.07 -2.62
N ASN A 175 -10.49 19.84 -1.48
CA ASN A 175 -9.19 20.44 -1.20
C ASN A 175 -8.07 19.88 -2.10
N ILE A 176 -8.13 18.61 -2.52
CA ILE A 176 -7.19 18.04 -3.50
C ILE A 176 -7.38 18.72 -4.86
N LEU A 177 -8.62 18.82 -5.36
CA LEU A 177 -8.91 19.47 -6.63
C LEU A 177 -8.48 20.94 -6.62
N ASN A 178 -8.77 21.66 -5.53
CA ASN A 178 -8.33 23.04 -5.33
C ASN A 178 -6.79 23.16 -5.32
N TYR A 179 -6.09 22.27 -4.61
CA TYR A 179 -4.63 22.25 -4.56
C TYR A 179 -4.01 22.02 -5.95
N ILE A 180 -4.55 21.08 -6.72
CA ILE A 180 -4.12 20.80 -8.11
C ILE A 180 -4.34 22.04 -8.98
N VAL A 181 -5.52 22.66 -8.93
CA VAL A 181 -5.85 23.87 -9.70
C VAL A 181 -4.91 25.03 -9.37
N GLN A 182 -4.64 25.28 -8.08
CA GLN A 182 -3.75 26.36 -7.63
C GLN A 182 -2.28 26.13 -8.02
N ASN A 183 -1.86 24.90 -8.33
CA ASN A 183 -0.48 24.52 -8.58
C ASN A 183 -0.25 23.93 -9.99
N ILE A 184 -1.23 24.00 -10.89
CA ILE A 184 -1.19 23.27 -12.19
C ILE A 184 0.05 23.60 -13.03
N ASN A 185 0.49 24.86 -12.99
CA ASN A 185 1.68 25.35 -13.71
C ASN A 185 3.01 24.89 -13.07
N ASN A 186 2.99 24.49 -11.79
CA ASN A 186 4.16 24.04 -11.05
C ASN A 186 4.45 22.54 -11.26
N PHE A 187 3.47 21.76 -11.74
CA PHE A 187 3.69 20.35 -12.07
C PHE A 187 4.38 20.18 -13.43
N ASP A 188 5.15 19.11 -13.54
CA ASP A 188 5.76 18.66 -14.81
C ASP A 188 4.71 17.99 -15.68
N GLU A 189 4.76 18.23 -16.99
CA GLU A 189 3.79 17.68 -17.96
C GLU A 189 3.79 16.14 -17.98
N GLU A 190 4.93 15.51 -17.72
CA GLU A 190 5.05 14.04 -17.57
C GLU A 190 4.13 13.47 -16.46
N LYS A 191 3.78 14.27 -15.46
CA LYS A 191 2.95 13.86 -14.32
C LYS A 191 1.45 14.00 -14.59
N TYR A 192 1.04 14.61 -15.72
CA TYR A 192 -0.35 14.90 -16.03
C TYR A 192 -1.28 13.66 -16.04
N PRO A 193 -0.87 12.47 -16.54
CA PRO A 193 -1.67 11.25 -16.43
C PRO A 193 -1.95 10.84 -14.97
N ILE A 194 -0.96 10.98 -14.08
CA ILE A 194 -1.14 10.64 -12.66
C ILE A 194 -1.94 11.72 -11.93
N LEU A 195 -1.75 13.00 -12.25
CA LEU A 195 -2.63 14.08 -11.77
C LEU A 195 -4.08 13.81 -12.14
N ASN A 196 -4.38 13.36 -13.36
CA ASN A 196 -5.74 13.04 -13.76
C ASN A 196 -6.31 11.88 -12.94
N ARG A 197 -5.53 10.81 -12.68
CA ARG A 197 -5.93 9.74 -11.75
C ARG A 197 -6.23 10.27 -10.32
N ILE A 198 -5.50 11.27 -9.85
CA ILE A 198 -5.75 11.91 -8.53
C ILE A 198 -7.02 12.79 -8.58
N VAL A 199 -7.28 13.48 -9.71
CA VAL A 199 -8.54 14.20 -9.96
C VAL A 199 -9.73 13.23 -9.95
N ASP A 200 -9.63 12.09 -10.63
CA ASP A 200 -10.67 11.06 -10.65
C ASP A 200 -10.91 10.43 -9.28
N PHE A 201 -9.84 10.15 -8.53
CA PHE A 201 -9.95 9.77 -7.11
C PHE A 201 -10.74 10.81 -6.31
N SER A 202 -10.39 12.09 -6.44
CA SER A 202 -10.99 13.20 -5.69
C SER A 202 -12.47 13.39 -6.03
N LYS A 203 -12.83 13.32 -7.33
CA LYS A 203 -14.22 13.25 -7.82
C LYS A 203 -14.94 12.04 -7.20
N SER A 204 -14.32 10.86 -7.23
CA SER A 204 -14.95 9.60 -6.80
C SER A 204 -15.23 9.51 -5.28
N ILE A 205 -14.51 10.24 -4.44
CA ILE A 205 -14.77 10.34 -3.00
C ILE A 205 -15.77 11.47 -2.66
N GLY A 206 -16.35 12.12 -3.68
CA GLY A 206 -17.38 13.14 -3.54
C GLY A 206 -16.88 14.58 -3.54
N GLY A 207 -15.62 14.82 -3.91
CA GLY A 207 -15.10 16.16 -4.11
C GLY A 207 -15.63 16.79 -5.40
N THR A 208 -16.06 18.05 -5.34
CA THR A 208 -16.54 18.81 -6.50
C THR A 208 -15.75 20.10 -6.64
N TYR A 209 -15.22 20.38 -7.84
CA TYR A 209 -14.53 21.64 -8.13
C TYR A 209 -14.59 21.90 -9.64
N THR A 210 -15.10 23.05 -10.04
CA THR A 210 -15.22 23.43 -11.46
C THR A 210 -14.05 24.34 -11.84
N SER A 211 -13.23 23.92 -12.79
CA SER A 211 -12.11 24.72 -13.30
C SER A 211 -11.76 24.32 -14.72
N LYS A 212 -11.43 25.30 -15.57
CA LYS A 212 -10.92 25.04 -16.93
C LYS A 212 -9.66 24.16 -16.89
N TYR A 213 -8.78 24.35 -15.90
CA TYR A 213 -7.56 23.56 -15.77
C TYR A 213 -7.82 22.06 -15.54
N LEU A 214 -8.90 21.69 -14.86
CA LEU A 214 -9.27 20.28 -14.65
C LEU A 214 -9.84 19.67 -15.94
N LEU A 215 -10.64 20.42 -16.69
CA LEU A 215 -11.17 20.01 -17.99
C LEU A 215 -10.06 19.89 -19.05
N ASP A 216 -9.09 20.81 -19.04
CA ASP A 216 -7.95 20.77 -19.94
C ASP A 216 -6.99 19.62 -19.59
N LEU A 217 -6.87 19.24 -18.32
CA LEU A 217 -6.09 18.06 -17.89
C LEU A 217 -6.75 16.75 -18.34
N GLU A 218 -8.08 16.66 -18.25
CA GLU A 218 -8.86 15.50 -18.71
C GLU A 218 -8.69 15.32 -20.23
N LYS A 219 -8.85 16.41 -21.00
CA LYS A 219 -8.60 16.44 -22.45
C LYS A 219 -7.16 16.15 -22.83
N TYR A 220 -6.19 16.63 -22.06
CA TYR A 220 -4.77 16.33 -22.27
C TYR A 220 -4.53 14.82 -22.25
N VAL A 221 -5.09 14.12 -21.26
CA VAL A 221 -4.94 12.66 -21.14
C VAL A 221 -5.71 11.92 -22.23
N GLU A 222 -6.90 12.38 -22.61
CA GLU A 222 -7.67 11.83 -23.73
C GLU A 222 -6.90 11.92 -25.06
N ILE A 223 -6.28 13.07 -25.36
CA ILE A 223 -5.46 13.27 -26.57
C ILE A 223 -4.19 12.42 -26.50
N LEU A 224 -3.55 12.33 -25.34
CA LEU A 224 -2.36 11.48 -25.13
C LEU A 224 -2.67 9.99 -25.38
N GLU A 225 -3.83 9.51 -24.91
CA GLU A 225 -4.32 8.15 -25.13
C GLU A 225 -4.58 7.90 -26.61
N LYS A 226 -5.29 8.80 -27.31
CA LYS A 226 -5.49 8.73 -28.78
C LYS A 226 -4.18 8.66 -29.57
N ILE A 227 -3.18 9.47 -29.19
CA ILE A 227 -1.85 9.43 -29.82
C ILE A 227 -1.17 8.08 -29.57
N ASN A 228 -1.13 7.64 -28.31
CA ASN A 228 -0.42 6.41 -27.93
C ASN A 228 -1.06 5.14 -28.50
N GLU A 229 -2.39 5.13 -28.68
CA GLU A 229 -3.11 4.02 -29.32
C GLU A 229 -3.11 4.08 -30.86
N ASN A 230 -2.44 5.08 -31.47
CA ASN A 230 -2.46 5.38 -32.91
C ASN A 230 -3.89 5.54 -33.50
N LYS A 231 -4.79 6.16 -32.74
CA LYS A 231 -6.20 6.42 -33.10
C LYS A 231 -6.45 7.88 -33.49
N ILE A 232 -5.47 8.51 -34.16
CA ILE A 232 -5.58 9.90 -34.60
C ILE A 232 -6.23 9.93 -35.98
N GLU A 233 -7.45 10.45 -36.04
CA GLU A 233 -8.20 10.59 -37.29
C GLU A 233 -7.76 11.83 -38.07
N ASN A 234 -7.46 12.94 -37.39
CA ASN A 234 -7.08 14.19 -38.05
C ASN A 234 -6.05 14.99 -37.22
N VAL A 235 -4.78 14.75 -37.52
CA VAL A 235 -3.63 15.38 -36.87
C VAL A 235 -3.74 16.92 -36.76
N ASN A 236 -4.40 17.59 -37.72
CA ASN A 236 -4.56 19.04 -37.69
C ASN A 236 -5.65 19.50 -36.71
N LEU A 237 -6.76 18.77 -36.59
CA LEU A 237 -7.77 19.02 -35.55
C LEU A 237 -7.19 18.76 -34.16
N GLU A 238 -6.47 17.66 -33.98
CA GLU A 238 -5.83 17.30 -32.71
C GLU A 238 -4.79 18.36 -32.30
N LYS A 239 -3.99 18.89 -33.23
CA LYS A 239 -3.09 20.04 -32.98
C LYS A 239 -3.85 21.30 -32.54
N LEU A 240 -5.00 21.62 -33.16
CA LEU A 240 -5.84 22.75 -32.74
C LEU A 240 -6.40 22.55 -31.32
N GLN A 241 -6.84 21.33 -30.99
CA GLN A 241 -7.30 20.99 -29.63
C GLN A 241 -6.18 21.14 -28.60
N ILE A 242 -4.98 20.62 -28.88
CA ILE A 242 -3.78 20.79 -28.03
C ILE A 242 -3.48 22.28 -27.84
N ASN A 243 -3.46 23.07 -28.91
CA ASN A 243 -3.17 24.50 -28.84
C ASN A 243 -4.16 25.28 -27.97
N ASN A 244 -5.42 24.85 -27.87
CA ASN A 244 -6.45 25.48 -27.03
C ASN A 244 -6.34 25.16 -25.52
N LEU A 245 -5.52 24.20 -25.12
CA LEU A 245 -5.27 23.88 -23.70
C LEU A 245 -4.53 25.03 -23.00
N SER A 246 -4.98 25.36 -21.78
CA SER A 246 -4.39 26.40 -20.93
C SER A 246 -3.23 25.91 -20.03
N ILE A 247 -2.93 24.61 -20.06
CA ILE A 247 -1.84 23.95 -19.32
C ILE A 247 -0.63 23.68 -20.23
N LYS A 248 0.47 23.17 -19.67
CA LYS A 248 1.66 22.75 -20.45
C LYS A 248 1.28 21.65 -21.45
N LYS A 249 1.92 21.67 -22.62
CA LYS A 249 1.53 20.87 -23.79
C LYS A 249 2.69 20.57 -24.73
N ASP A 250 3.92 20.78 -24.28
CA ASP A 250 5.14 20.65 -25.07
C ASP A 250 5.40 19.18 -25.44
N ILE A 251 5.12 18.25 -24.53
CA ILE A 251 5.21 16.80 -24.78
C ILE A 251 4.11 16.37 -25.75
N LEU A 252 2.87 16.86 -25.61
CA LEU A 252 1.81 16.59 -26.59
C LEU A 252 2.18 17.11 -27.98
N LEU A 253 2.67 18.34 -28.10
CA LEU A 253 3.13 18.93 -29.36
C LEU A 253 4.33 18.16 -29.96
N GLN A 254 5.23 17.64 -29.12
CA GLN A 254 6.34 16.79 -29.56
C GLN A 254 5.89 15.40 -30.02
N LYS A 255 4.87 14.81 -29.38
CA LYS A 255 4.33 13.50 -29.79
C LYS A 255 3.51 13.61 -31.09
N ILE A 256 2.60 14.58 -31.19
CA ILE A 256 1.74 14.79 -32.38
C ILE A 256 2.53 15.21 -33.63
N SER A 257 3.69 15.85 -33.48
CA SER A 257 4.57 16.16 -34.62
C SER A 257 5.30 14.92 -35.14
N LYS A 258 5.73 14.00 -34.25
CA LYS A 258 6.35 12.72 -34.65
C LYS A 258 5.39 11.78 -35.39
N TYR A 259 4.09 11.87 -35.11
CA TYR A 259 3.04 11.10 -35.82
C TYR A 259 2.99 11.39 -37.33
N ASN A 260 3.43 12.57 -37.78
CA ASN A 260 3.50 12.92 -39.20
C ASN A 260 4.72 12.35 -39.93
N SER A 261 5.67 11.72 -39.24
CA SER A 261 6.88 11.17 -39.86
C SER A 261 6.68 9.70 -40.25
N PRO A 262 6.89 9.29 -41.52
CA PRO A 262 6.84 7.88 -41.88
C PRO A 262 7.91 7.10 -41.12
N HIS A 263 7.52 5.97 -40.51
CA HIS A 263 8.38 5.16 -39.65
C HIS A 263 9.60 4.59 -40.38
N ILE A 264 10.78 5.19 -40.17
CA ILE A 264 12.06 4.53 -40.46
C ILE A 264 12.44 3.67 -39.24
N ILE A 265 12.15 2.36 -39.32
CA ILE A 265 12.60 1.38 -38.34
C ILE A 265 14.06 0.99 -38.66
N ASN A 266 15.00 1.80 -38.21
CA ASN A 266 16.42 1.42 -38.20
C ASN A 266 16.72 0.56 -36.97
N LYS A 267 16.83 -0.75 -37.19
CA LYS A 267 17.17 -1.74 -36.16
C LYS A 267 18.57 -2.28 -36.42
N THR A 268 19.59 -1.56 -35.95
CA THR A 268 20.99 -2.00 -36.02
C THR A 268 21.34 -2.95 -34.87
N ASN A 269 22.13 -3.97 -35.19
CA ASN A 269 22.47 -5.10 -34.32
C ASN A 269 23.82 -4.91 -33.58
N ASN A 270 24.07 -5.83 -32.65
CA ASN A 270 25.37 -6.23 -32.08
C ASN A 270 25.99 -5.24 -31.07
N THR A 271 26.53 -5.70 -29.93
CA THR A 271 27.59 -6.72 -29.85
C THR A 271 27.46 -7.71 -28.68
N LYS A 272 27.96 -8.94 -28.91
CA LYS A 272 28.35 -9.89 -27.85
C LYS A 272 29.80 -9.60 -27.47
N ASN A 273 30.16 -9.72 -26.20
CA ASN A 273 31.54 -9.93 -25.78
C ASN A 273 31.59 -11.16 -24.84
N GLU A 274 32.52 -12.07 -25.13
CA GLU A 274 32.77 -13.27 -24.33
C GLU A 274 33.80 -12.98 -23.24
N LEU A 275 33.67 -13.66 -22.10
CA LEU A 275 34.65 -13.64 -21.01
C LEU A 275 34.98 -15.09 -20.62
N LYS A 276 36.28 -15.42 -20.64
CA LYS A 276 36.79 -16.74 -20.23
C LYS A 276 36.79 -16.87 -18.69
N PRO A 277 36.46 -18.04 -18.13
CA PRO A 277 36.57 -18.28 -16.68
C PRO A 277 37.93 -18.89 -16.28
N SER A 278 38.35 -18.65 -15.04
CA SER A 278 39.41 -19.39 -14.35
C SER A 278 38.87 -20.06 -13.07
N LYS A 279 39.48 -21.19 -12.68
CA LYS A 279 39.21 -21.97 -11.45
C LYS A 279 39.59 -21.17 -10.19
N SER A 280 39.15 -21.42 -8.96
CA SER A 280 38.41 -22.52 -8.27
C SER A 280 37.68 -21.92 -7.02
N SER A 281 36.90 -22.61 -6.16
CA SER A 281 36.70 -24.05 -5.89
C SER A 281 35.21 -24.40 -5.62
N ASN A 282 34.92 -25.21 -4.58
CA ASN A 282 33.59 -25.67 -4.10
C ASN A 282 32.57 -26.05 -5.19
N THR A 283 33.05 -26.69 -6.25
CA THR A 283 32.29 -26.84 -7.49
C THR A 283 31.08 -27.75 -7.33
N PHE A 284 31.10 -28.79 -6.49
CA PHE A 284 30.02 -29.79 -6.47
C PHE A 284 28.76 -29.33 -5.74
N GLU A 285 28.88 -28.74 -4.55
CA GLU A 285 27.74 -28.11 -3.83
C GLU A 285 27.19 -26.92 -4.61
N LEU A 286 28.09 -26.11 -5.21
CA LEU A 286 27.69 -25.02 -6.09
C LEU A 286 26.96 -25.56 -7.34
N PHE A 287 27.36 -26.69 -7.91
CA PHE A 287 26.68 -27.32 -9.05
C PHE A 287 25.28 -27.82 -8.66
N LEU A 288 25.14 -28.45 -7.50
CA LEU A 288 23.83 -28.85 -6.95
C LEU A 288 22.92 -27.65 -6.70
N LEU A 289 23.45 -26.56 -6.11
CA LEU A 289 22.72 -25.31 -5.94
C LEU A 289 22.37 -24.63 -7.27
N ILE A 290 23.24 -24.68 -8.28
CA ILE A 290 22.98 -24.15 -9.64
C ILE A 290 21.89 -24.97 -10.35
N ILE A 291 21.89 -26.30 -10.22
CA ILE A 291 20.84 -27.17 -10.78
C ILE A 291 19.51 -26.88 -10.07
N LEU A 292 19.50 -26.83 -8.74
CA LEU A 292 18.30 -26.54 -7.96
C LEU A 292 17.76 -25.12 -8.26
N PHE A 293 18.63 -24.12 -8.33
CA PHE A 293 18.30 -22.76 -8.71
C PHE A 293 17.80 -22.67 -10.17
N GLY A 294 18.34 -23.48 -11.08
CA GLY A 294 17.89 -23.60 -12.47
C GLY A 294 16.48 -24.18 -12.58
N LEU A 295 16.20 -25.25 -11.82
CA LEU A 295 14.87 -25.85 -11.71
C LEU A 295 13.85 -24.86 -11.12
N ILE A 296 14.22 -24.17 -10.04
CA ILE A 296 13.38 -23.15 -9.38
C ILE A 296 13.16 -21.93 -10.30
N SER A 297 14.19 -21.48 -11.01
CA SER A 297 14.12 -20.37 -11.99
C SER A 297 13.39 -20.74 -13.28
N SER A 298 13.07 -22.02 -13.50
CA SER A 298 12.20 -22.48 -14.58
C SER A 298 10.75 -21.97 -14.39
N PHE A 299 10.29 -21.87 -13.15
CA PHE A 299 8.95 -21.38 -12.82
C PHE A 299 8.80 -19.88 -13.11
N ARG A 300 7.81 -19.51 -13.93
CA ARG A 300 7.54 -18.13 -14.37
C ARG A 300 7.38 -17.15 -13.20
N ILE A 301 6.70 -17.57 -12.12
CA ILE A 301 6.45 -16.75 -10.93
C ILE A 301 7.75 -16.46 -10.16
N VAL A 302 8.63 -17.45 -10.00
CA VAL A 302 9.91 -17.28 -9.31
C VAL A 302 10.84 -16.39 -10.13
N ARG A 303 10.87 -16.59 -11.45
CA ARG A 303 11.61 -15.73 -12.39
C ARG A 303 11.14 -14.28 -12.35
N PHE A 304 9.83 -14.04 -12.24
CA PHE A 304 9.28 -12.70 -12.02
C PHE A 304 9.83 -12.08 -10.73
N TYR A 305 9.74 -12.78 -9.60
CA TYR A 305 10.23 -12.25 -8.32
C TYR A 305 11.74 -11.98 -8.34
N ILE A 306 12.55 -12.84 -8.98
CA ILE A 306 13.99 -12.62 -9.18
C ILE A 306 14.25 -11.32 -9.97
N PHE A 307 13.59 -11.10 -11.10
CA PHE A 307 13.79 -9.87 -11.88
C PHE A 307 13.25 -8.62 -11.16
N TYR A 308 12.19 -8.76 -10.37
CA TYR A 308 11.62 -7.68 -9.59
C TYR A 308 12.55 -7.25 -8.44
N THR A 309 13.10 -8.20 -7.66
CA THR A 309 14.07 -7.89 -6.59
C THR A 309 15.39 -7.33 -7.12
N LEU A 310 15.84 -7.80 -8.30
CA LEU A 310 17.00 -7.25 -9.01
C LEU A 310 16.74 -5.89 -9.68
N ARG A 311 15.55 -5.28 -9.47
CA ARG A 311 15.13 -4.00 -10.06
C ARG A 311 15.14 -3.96 -11.60
N LEU A 312 15.12 -5.12 -12.26
CA LEU A 312 15.04 -5.26 -13.72
C LEU A 312 13.57 -5.12 -14.19
N LYS A 313 12.95 -3.98 -13.85
CA LYS A 313 11.50 -3.76 -13.88
C LYS A 313 10.84 -4.12 -15.21
N LYS A 314 11.44 -3.70 -16.34
CA LYS A 314 10.97 -4.03 -17.70
C LYS A 314 10.92 -5.54 -17.97
N ILE A 315 11.92 -6.28 -17.51
CA ILE A 315 11.98 -7.74 -17.66
C ILE A 315 11.00 -8.42 -16.68
N ALA A 316 10.85 -7.88 -15.47
CA ALA A 316 9.86 -8.35 -14.50
C ALA A 316 8.42 -8.21 -15.05
N ALA A 317 8.05 -7.04 -15.59
CA ALA A 317 6.74 -6.80 -16.20
C ALA A 317 6.47 -7.76 -17.38
N LEU A 318 7.41 -7.89 -18.33
CA LEU A 318 7.29 -8.83 -19.45
C LEU A 318 7.27 -10.31 -19.02
N THR A 319 7.85 -10.65 -17.87
CA THR A 319 7.77 -12.00 -17.30
C THR A 319 6.42 -12.24 -16.61
N TYR A 320 5.88 -11.23 -15.93
CA TYR A 320 4.57 -11.28 -15.30
C TYR A 320 3.44 -11.31 -16.34
N LYS A 321 3.60 -10.67 -17.52
CA LYS A 321 2.67 -10.81 -18.66
C LYS A 321 2.36 -12.27 -18.97
N LYS A 322 3.39 -13.12 -19.02
CA LYS A 322 3.28 -14.57 -19.27
C LYS A 322 2.62 -15.37 -18.14
N ILE A 323 2.25 -14.71 -17.05
CA ILE A 323 1.45 -15.26 -15.94
C ILE A 323 0.00 -14.83 -16.11
N VAL A 324 -0.25 -13.56 -16.50
CA VAL A 324 -1.59 -13.05 -16.83
C VAL A 324 -2.18 -13.73 -18.07
N GLU A 325 -1.37 -13.99 -19.09
CA GLU A 325 -1.75 -14.76 -20.30
C GLU A 325 -2.33 -16.16 -20.00
N LYS A 326 -2.10 -16.72 -18.80
CA LYS A 326 -2.69 -18.00 -18.37
C LYS A 326 -4.06 -17.87 -17.69
N ASP A 327 -4.48 -16.66 -17.34
CA ASP A 327 -5.73 -16.39 -16.63
C ASP A 327 -6.29 -15.01 -17.08
N PRO A 328 -6.77 -14.90 -18.34
CA PRO A 328 -7.02 -13.61 -19.00
C PRO A 328 -8.28 -12.87 -18.56
N MET A 329 -9.01 -13.40 -17.58
CA MET A 329 -10.22 -12.77 -17.00
C MET A 329 -9.98 -12.27 -15.57
N ASN A 330 -8.77 -12.44 -15.05
CA ASN A 330 -8.43 -12.13 -13.66
C ASN A 330 -8.03 -10.67 -13.51
N GLU A 331 -8.98 -9.84 -13.08
CA GLU A 331 -8.78 -8.40 -12.87
C GLU A 331 -7.53 -8.08 -12.06
N GLU A 332 -7.29 -8.79 -10.94
CA GLU A 332 -6.17 -8.51 -10.05
C GLU A 332 -4.82 -8.73 -10.75
N LYS A 333 -4.72 -9.75 -11.59
CA LYS A 333 -3.52 -10.03 -12.40
C LYS A 333 -3.29 -8.95 -13.46
N HIS A 334 -4.34 -8.51 -14.15
CA HIS A 334 -4.24 -7.37 -15.09
C HIS A 334 -3.84 -6.08 -14.36
N LEU A 335 -4.41 -5.82 -13.18
CA LEU A 335 -4.08 -4.64 -12.35
C LEU A 335 -2.61 -4.67 -11.92
N LYS A 336 -2.12 -5.83 -11.50
CA LYS A 336 -0.73 -5.99 -11.08
C LYS A 336 0.24 -5.85 -12.25
N LEU A 337 -0.13 -6.34 -13.43
CA LEU A 337 0.65 -6.16 -14.66
C LEU A 337 0.70 -4.69 -15.09
N ALA A 338 -0.42 -3.97 -15.03
CA ALA A 338 -0.48 -2.54 -15.30
C ALA A 338 0.52 -1.76 -14.41
N GLN A 339 0.48 -2.01 -13.09
CA GLN A 339 1.42 -1.40 -12.13
C GLN A 339 2.89 -1.73 -12.45
N LEU A 340 3.20 -2.98 -12.82
CA LEU A 340 4.56 -3.38 -13.18
C LEU A 340 5.06 -2.69 -14.45
N TYR A 341 4.17 -2.44 -15.42
CA TYR A 341 4.48 -1.61 -16.57
C TYR A 341 4.70 -0.14 -16.20
N GLU A 342 3.86 0.47 -15.34
CA GLU A 342 4.09 1.84 -14.84
C GLU A 342 5.46 1.96 -14.15
N GLU A 343 5.80 1.01 -13.28
CA GLU A 343 7.08 0.99 -12.57
C GLU A 343 8.28 0.87 -13.53
N ALA A 344 8.10 0.20 -14.67
CA ALA A 344 9.09 0.01 -15.73
C ALA A 344 9.18 1.17 -16.74
N GLY A 345 8.36 2.22 -16.59
CA GLY A 345 8.25 3.32 -17.56
C GLY A 345 7.51 2.93 -18.85
N MET A 346 6.81 1.80 -18.84
CA MET A 346 6.02 1.24 -19.94
C MET A 346 4.57 1.71 -19.85
N TYR A 347 4.37 3.03 -19.82
CA TYR A 347 3.06 3.62 -19.53
C TYR A 347 1.99 3.27 -20.58
N ASP A 348 2.39 3.01 -21.82
CA ASP A 348 1.50 2.62 -22.91
C ASP A 348 0.93 1.21 -22.68
N GLU A 349 1.78 0.24 -22.34
CA GLU A 349 1.34 -1.10 -21.96
C GLU A 349 0.56 -1.10 -20.64
N ALA A 350 0.90 -0.23 -19.67
CA ALA A 350 0.13 -0.08 -18.43
C ALA A 350 -1.32 0.35 -18.71
N LEU A 351 -1.51 1.33 -19.59
CA LEU A 351 -2.81 1.86 -19.96
C LEU A 351 -3.69 0.82 -20.68
N GLN A 352 -3.10 0.00 -21.55
CA GLN A 352 -3.79 -1.12 -22.20
C GLN A 352 -4.37 -2.12 -21.18
N GLU A 353 -3.60 -2.47 -20.15
CA GLU A 353 -4.06 -3.36 -19.07
C GLU A 353 -5.18 -2.69 -18.22
N TYR A 354 -5.08 -1.40 -17.91
CA TYR A 354 -6.19 -0.67 -17.27
C TYR A 354 -7.47 -0.65 -18.12
N ASN A 355 -7.35 -0.53 -19.44
CA ASN A 355 -8.48 -0.58 -20.35
C ASN A 355 -9.01 -2.01 -20.59
N LEU A 356 -8.23 -3.06 -20.33
CA LEU A 356 -8.73 -4.44 -20.22
C LEU A 356 -9.57 -4.63 -18.95
N ILE A 357 -9.09 -4.14 -17.80
CA ILE A 357 -9.83 -4.19 -16.52
C ILE A 357 -11.21 -3.54 -16.64
N LYS A 358 -11.32 -2.37 -17.30
CA LYS A 358 -12.61 -1.72 -17.56
C LYS A 358 -13.56 -2.60 -18.37
N ARG A 359 -13.04 -3.34 -19.37
CA ARG A 359 -13.83 -4.23 -20.24
C ARG A 359 -14.26 -5.53 -19.57
N ILE A 360 -13.46 -6.06 -18.63
CA ILE A 360 -13.82 -7.26 -17.84
C ILE A 360 -15.02 -7.01 -16.91
N LYS A 361 -15.38 -5.74 -16.65
CA LYS A 361 -16.50 -5.34 -15.78
C LYS A 361 -17.82 -5.08 -16.50
N ILE A 362 -17.88 -5.33 -17.81
CA ILE A 362 -19.07 -5.20 -18.67
C ILE A 362 -19.51 -6.60 -19.07
#